data_AF-A0A539EFU3-F1
#
_entry.id   AF-A0A539EFU3-F1
#
_cell.length_a   1.000
_cell.length_b   1.000
_cell.length_c   1.000
_cell.angle_alpha   90.00
_cell.angle_beta   90.00
_cell.angle_gamma   90.00
#
_symmetry.space_group_name_H-M   'P 1'
#
loop_
_entity.id
_entity.type
_entity.pdbx_description
1 polymer ?
#
loop_
_entity_poly.entity_id
_entity_poly.type
_entity_poly.pdbx_seq_one_letter_code
_entity_poly.pdbx_strand_id
1 'polypeptide(L)'
;MHLPSPTQTLGARWPYLLASILSGLLLIWSATWGYAEIITIEPRAHLHSWERGLKTPAPADFDRAWSQFETALTLNRHNAERYLDLARLALLKLTTEQPASSSYSQYRQVAIDNLNLAITHRPSWGLAWAYLAQFYASEPIQQAGLINALERAMELGPYEQINQRRIIPIAIAQWQRLPERQQTALKTMMQHALRYQPNIIESIITAAIKHRWLEELLPLVNKEGHKKRVIKAMQESSTAQ
;
A
#
# COMPACT_ATOMS: atom_id res chain seq x y z
N MET A 1 -40.61 67.71 -6.90
CA MET A 1 -39.24 67.41 -6.45
C MET A 1 -39.33 66.26 -5.47
N HIS A 2 -39.19 65.01 -5.94
CA HIS A 2 -39.31 63.81 -5.10
C HIS A 2 -37.91 63.38 -4.66
N LEU A 3 -37.65 63.43 -3.35
CA LEU A 3 -36.42 62.90 -2.76
C LEU A 3 -36.58 61.39 -2.58
N PRO A 4 -35.61 60.56 -3.03
CA PRO A 4 -35.68 59.12 -2.84
C PRO A 4 -35.51 58.74 -1.37
N SER A 5 -36.37 57.85 -0.89
CA SER A 5 -36.38 57.36 0.49
C SER A 5 -35.11 56.57 0.82
N PRO A 6 -34.41 56.86 1.94
CA PRO A 6 -33.11 56.26 2.29
C PRO A 6 -33.19 54.83 2.88
N THR A 7 -34.24 54.06 2.60
CA THR A 7 -34.55 52.82 3.34
C THR A 7 -33.99 51.51 2.76
N GLN A 8 -33.04 51.53 1.82
CA GLN A 8 -32.57 50.30 1.15
C GLN A 8 -31.04 50.09 1.06
N THR A 9 -30.26 50.26 2.13
CA THR A 9 -28.81 49.96 2.06
C THR A 9 -28.26 49.04 3.15
N LEU A 10 -29.01 48.76 4.22
CA LEU A 10 -28.54 47.86 5.29
C LEU A 10 -28.63 46.36 4.92
N GLY A 11 -29.57 45.96 4.06
CA GLY A 11 -29.72 44.56 3.62
C GLY A 11 -28.66 44.07 2.62
N ALA A 12 -27.91 44.97 1.98
CA ALA A 12 -27.04 44.63 0.85
C ALA A 12 -25.63 44.13 1.22
N ARG A 13 -25.20 44.27 2.49
CA ARG A 13 -23.81 43.95 2.91
C ARG A 13 -23.62 42.55 3.51
N TRP A 14 -24.71 41.96 4.02
CA TRP A 14 -24.70 40.62 4.63
C TRP A 14 -24.12 39.51 3.73
N PRO A 15 -24.45 39.42 2.42
CA PRO A 15 -23.91 38.35 1.58
C PRO A 15 -22.38 38.42 1.44
N TYR A 16 -21.79 39.63 1.42
CA TYR A 16 -20.34 39.79 1.32
C TYR A 16 -19.63 39.35 2.60
N LEU A 17 -20.19 39.67 3.77
CA LEU A 17 -19.64 39.22 5.06
C LEU A 17 -19.66 37.68 5.15
N LEU A 18 -20.77 37.05 4.78
CA LEU A 18 -20.87 35.59 4.73
C LEU A 18 -19.85 34.98 3.75
N ALA A 19 -19.72 35.56 2.55
CA ALA A 19 -18.76 35.09 1.55
C ALA A 19 -17.31 35.22 2.02
N SER A 20 -16.96 36.30 2.72
CA SER A 20 -15.63 36.50 3.30
C SER A 20 -15.34 35.49 4.42
N ILE A 21 -16.31 35.24 5.31
CA ILE A 21 -16.17 34.23 6.38
C ILE A 21 -15.99 32.84 5.78
N LEU A 22 -16.84 32.46 4.82
CA LEU A 22 -16.75 31.17 4.14
C LEU A 22 -15.40 31.00 3.41
N SER A 23 -14.97 32.04 2.69
CA SER A 23 -13.65 32.05 2.04
C SER A 23 -12.51 31.88 3.04
N GLY A 24 -12.57 32.57 4.20
CA GLY A 24 -11.60 32.42 5.27
C GLY A 24 -11.55 31.00 5.84
N LEU A 25 -12.71 30.38 6.09
CA LEU A 25 -12.79 29.00 6.56
C LEU A 25 -12.23 28.00 5.54
N LEU A 26 -12.52 28.18 4.25
CA LEU A 26 -11.98 27.34 3.19
C LEU A 26 -10.46 27.48 3.04
N LEU A 27 -9.92 28.69 3.20
CA LEU A 27 -8.48 28.93 3.20
C LEU A 27 -7.79 28.21 4.36
N ILE A 28 -8.34 28.31 5.58
CA ILE A 28 -7.80 27.61 6.74
C ILE A 28 -7.85 26.09 6.52
N TRP A 29 -8.99 25.56 6.07
CA TRP A 29 -9.14 24.14 5.75
C TRP A 29 -8.09 23.68 4.74
N SER A 30 -7.94 24.40 3.63
CA SER A 30 -6.98 24.08 2.57
C SER A 30 -5.54 24.14 3.08
N ALA A 31 -5.20 25.14 3.90
CA ALA A 31 -3.88 25.26 4.50
C ALA A 31 -3.56 24.08 5.44
N THR A 32 -4.54 23.64 6.24
CA THR A 32 -4.39 22.45 7.09
C THR A 32 -4.10 21.19 6.27
N TRP A 33 -4.79 21.02 5.13
CA TRP A 33 -4.57 19.88 4.23
C TRP A 33 -3.20 19.94 3.55
N GLY A 34 -2.80 21.12 3.07
CA GLY A 34 -1.48 21.32 2.47
C GLY A 34 -0.35 21.08 3.47
N TYR A 35 -0.49 21.56 4.70
CA TYR A 35 0.47 21.32 5.77
C TYR A 35 0.57 19.83 6.11
N ALA A 36 -0.56 19.13 6.21
CA ALA A 36 -0.60 17.69 6.43
C ALA A 36 0.13 16.90 5.33
N GLU A 37 0.11 17.36 4.06
CA GLU A 37 0.88 16.74 2.99
C GLU A 37 2.38 16.99 3.15
N ILE A 38 2.77 18.24 3.37
CA ILE A 38 4.18 18.64 3.48
C ILE A 38 4.92 17.83 4.55
N ILE A 39 4.32 17.67 5.75
CA ILE A 39 4.98 16.96 6.85
C ILE A 39 5.17 15.45 6.58
N THR A 40 4.52 14.90 5.55
CA THR A 40 4.67 13.48 5.19
C THR A 40 5.66 13.20 4.08
N ILE A 41 6.18 14.22 3.39
CA ILE A 41 7.10 14.05 2.25
C ILE A 41 8.37 13.32 2.69
N GLU A 42 9.05 13.83 3.72
CA GLU A 42 10.27 13.24 4.29
C GLU A 42 10.03 11.81 4.83
N PRO A 43 9.07 11.55 5.72
CA PRO A 43 8.88 10.21 6.28
C PRO A 43 8.43 9.18 5.23
N ARG A 44 7.70 9.58 4.17
CA ARG A 44 7.39 8.69 3.03
C ARG A 44 8.64 8.28 2.27
N ALA A 45 9.57 9.20 2.04
CA ALA A 45 10.83 8.90 1.39
C ALA A 45 11.66 7.90 2.23
N HIS A 46 11.72 8.11 3.55
CA HIS A 46 12.36 7.18 4.48
C HIS A 46 11.69 5.81 4.49
N LEU A 47 10.37 5.76 4.67
CA LEU A 47 9.58 4.53 4.67
C LEU A 47 9.81 3.71 3.40
N HIS A 48 9.77 4.35 2.23
CA HIS A 48 10.05 3.68 0.95
C HIS A 48 11.47 3.13 0.86
N SER A 49 12.46 3.85 1.41
CA SER A 49 13.85 3.36 1.46
C SER A 49 14.00 2.14 2.38
N TRP A 50 13.31 2.14 3.52
CA TRP A 50 13.32 1.05 4.50
C TRP A 50 12.60 -0.20 3.97
N GLU A 51 11.44 -0.04 3.33
CA GLU A 51 10.70 -1.15 2.71
C GLU A 51 11.48 -1.86 1.60
N ARG A 52 12.39 -1.14 0.93
CA ARG A 52 13.29 -1.71 -0.08
C ARG A 52 14.53 -2.37 0.52
N GLY A 53 14.70 -2.35 1.84
CA GLY A 53 15.89 -2.85 2.52
C GLY A 53 17.16 -2.05 2.21
N LEU A 54 17.03 -0.82 1.72
CA LEU A 54 18.20 0.02 1.37
C LEU A 54 18.86 0.60 2.63
N LYS A 55 18.09 0.75 3.72
CA LYS A 55 18.53 1.27 5.02
C LYS A 55 17.73 0.59 6.13
N THR A 56 18.37 0.35 7.27
CA THR A 56 17.68 0.00 8.51
C THR A 56 17.25 1.29 9.20
N PRO A 57 15.99 1.41 9.68
CA PRO A 57 15.55 2.61 10.40
C PRO A 57 16.32 2.79 11.70
N ALA A 58 16.92 3.98 11.90
CA ALA A 58 17.38 4.37 13.23
C ALA A 58 16.15 4.60 14.13
N PRO A 59 16.18 4.26 15.43
CA PRO A 59 15.03 4.44 16.32
C PRO A 59 14.45 5.86 16.29
N ALA A 60 15.31 6.88 16.36
CA ALA A 60 14.88 8.28 16.33
C ALA A 60 14.21 8.69 15.00
N ASP A 61 14.67 8.15 13.87
CA ASP A 61 14.06 8.44 12.56
C ASP A 61 12.70 7.74 12.44
N PHE A 62 12.57 6.52 12.98
CA PHE A 62 11.30 5.80 13.04
C PHE A 62 10.27 6.55 13.90
N ASP A 63 10.64 6.95 15.11
CA ASP A 63 9.76 7.68 16.03
C ASP A 63 9.33 9.02 15.45
N ARG A 64 10.24 9.73 14.78
CA ARG A 64 9.93 10.96 14.04
C ARG A 64 8.91 10.70 12.93
N ALA A 65 9.14 9.69 12.09
CA ALA A 65 8.23 9.35 10.99
C ALA A 65 6.85 8.96 11.51
N TRP A 66 6.80 8.19 12.60
CA TRP A 66 5.56 7.81 13.28
C TRP A 66 4.77 9.05 13.73
N SER A 67 5.42 9.94 14.50
CA SER A 67 4.79 11.17 15.00
C SER A 67 4.32 12.10 13.87
N GLN A 68 5.10 12.21 12.79
CA GLN A 68 4.71 12.99 11.61
C GLN A 68 3.47 12.41 10.91
N PHE A 69 3.39 11.09 10.75
CA PHE A 69 2.20 10.45 10.17
C PHE A 69 0.97 10.57 11.07
N GLU A 70 1.11 10.40 12.39
CA GLU A 70 0.03 10.63 13.34
C GLU A 70 -0.47 12.08 13.28
N THR A 71 0.46 13.05 13.26
CA THR A 71 0.12 14.47 13.13
C THR A 71 -0.64 14.72 11.82
N ALA A 72 -0.14 14.21 10.69
CA ALA A 72 -0.81 14.35 9.39
C ALA A 72 -2.21 13.72 9.39
N LEU A 73 -2.39 12.58 10.05
CA LEU A 73 -3.68 11.93 10.19
C LEU A 73 -4.63 12.77 11.07
N THR A 74 -4.16 13.37 12.16
CA THR A 74 -5.01 14.24 12.99
C THR A 74 -5.52 15.46 12.23
N LEU A 75 -4.69 16.01 11.34
CA LEU A 75 -5.02 17.16 10.49
C LEU A 75 -5.96 16.79 9.33
N ASN A 76 -5.91 15.55 8.83
CA ASN A 76 -6.77 15.06 7.76
C ASN A 76 -7.15 13.58 7.95
N ARG A 77 -8.14 13.32 8.81
CA ARG A 77 -8.60 11.97 9.16
C ARG A 77 -9.33 11.24 8.04
N HIS A 78 -9.70 11.91 6.95
CA HIS A 78 -10.42 11.28 5.84
C HIS A 78 -9.49 10.80 4.72
N ASN A 79 -8.17 11.00 4.87
CA ASN A 79 -7.20 10.58 3.86
C ASN A 79 -6.76 9.13 4.09
N ALA A 80 -7.23 8.24 3.21
CA ALA A 80 -6.88 6.81 3.20
C ALA A 80 -5.37 6.54 3.17
N GLU A 81 -4.58 7.41 2.54
CA GLU A 81 -3.14 7.21 2.41
C GLU A 81 -2.41 7.33 3.75
N ARG A 82 -2.91 8.16 4.66
CA ARG A 82 -2.31 8.34 6.00
C ARG A 82 -2.43 7.08 6.84
N TYR A 83 -3.60 6.46 6.78
CA TYR A 83 -3.82 5.15 7.38
C TYR A 83 -2.87 4.11 6.76
N LEU A 84 -2.75 4.09 5.42
CA LEU A 84 -1.83 3.14 4.79
C LEU A 84 -0.36 3.39 5.19
N ASP A 85 0.09 4.64 5.29
CA ASP A 85 1.45 4.98 5.69
C ASP A 85 1.77 4.53 7.12
N LEU A 86 0.85 4.71 8.07
CA LEU A 86 0.98 4.19 9.44
C LEU A 86 0.98 2.66 9.48
N ALA A 87 0.09 2.02 8.72
CA ALA A 87 0.07 0.57 8.62
C ALA A 87 1.40 0.01 8.09
N ARG A 88 1.95 0.62 7.04
CA ARG A 88 3.25 0.27 6.46
C ARG A 88 4.39 0.40 7.45
N LEU A 89 4.39 1.49 8.22
CA LEU A 89 5.41 1.72 9.25
C LEU A 89 5.30 0.69 10.38
N ALA A 90 4.08 0.32 10.79
CA ALA A 90 3.85 -0.75 11.76
C ALA A 90 4.29 -2.13 11.22
N LEU A 91 3.98 -2.45 9.95
CA LEU A 91 4.43 -3.69 9.29
C LEU A 91 5.95 -3.78 9.23
N LEU A 92 6.64 -2.67 8.97
CA LEU A 92 8.11 -2.61 9.02
C LEU A 92 8.63 -2.96 10.42
N LYS A 93 7.95 -2.50 11.47
CA LYS A 93 8.36 -2.79 12.85
C LYS A 93 8.20 -4.27 13.19
N LEU A 94 7.13 -4.91 12.72
CA LEU A 94 6.90 -6.35 12.89
C LEU A 94 7.99 -7.25 12.28
N THR A 95 8.77 -6.76 11.31
CA THR A 95 9.89 -7.56 10.74
C THR A 95 11.13 -7.58 11.63
N THR A 96 11.21 -6.66 12.60
CA THR A 96 12.36 -6.50 13.51
C THR A 96 12.03 -6.86 14.96
N GLU A 97 10.75 -6.81 15.33
CA GLU A 97 10.27 -7.17 16.66
C GLU A 97 10.08 -8.68 16.84
N GLN A 98 10.32 -9.16 18.06
CA GLN A 98 10.07 -10.56 18.40
C GLN A 98 8.56 -10.80 18.58
N PRO A 99 7.97 -11.87 18.01
CA PRO A 99 6.54 -12.15 18.12
C PRO A 99 5.97 -12.22 19.54
N ALA A 100 6.80 -12.56 20.54
CA ALA A 100 6.40 -12.65 21.94
C ALA A 100 6.43 -11.31 22.70
N SER A 101 6.90 -10.21 22.08
CA SER A 101 6.98 -8.90 22.75
C SER A 101 5.61 -8.23 22.81
N SER A 102 5.36 -7.43 23.86
CA SER A 102 4.15 -6.61 23.96
C SER A 102 4.07 -5.61 22.80
N SER A 103 5.19 -5.00 22.43
CA SER A 103 5.33 -4.10 21.27
C SER A 103 4.87 -4.77 19.98
N TYR A 104 5.21 -6.05 19.75
CA TYR A 104 4.77 -6.78 18.57
C TYR A 104 3.23 -6.83 18.47
N SER A 105 2.55 -7.17 19.57
CA SER A 105 1.08 -7.21 19.60
C SER A 105 0.46 -5.84 19.31
N GLN A 106 1.06 -4.76 19.82
CA GLN A 106 0.61 -3.39 19.58
C GLN A 106 0.78 -3.00 18.10
N TYR A 107 1.96 -3.18 17.51
CA TYR A 107 2.20 -2.86 16.10
C TYR A 107 1.35 -3.73 15.17
N ARG A 108 1.10 -4.98 15.55
CA ARG A 108 0.20 -5.88 14.83
C ARG A 108 -1.22 -5.31 14.77
N GLN A 109 -1.74 -4.85 15.92
CA GLN A 109 -3.05 -4.24 16.00
C GLN A 109 -3.12 -2.93 15.21
N VAL A 110 -2.11 -2.06 15.36
CA VAL A 110 -2.04 -0.81 14.59
C VAL A 110 -2.01 -1.09 13.08
N ALA A 111 -1.24 -2.08 12.62
CA ALA A 111 -1.18 -2.44 11.21
C ALA A 111 -2.55 -2.85 10.67
N ILE A 112 -3.25 -3.79 11.32
CA ILE A 112 -4.54 -4.27 10.82
C ILE A 112 -5.64 -3.21 10.87
N ASP A 113 -5.70 -2.42 11.95
CA ASP A 113 -6.71 -1.38 12.09
C ASP A 113 -6.55 -0.29 11.02
N ASN A 114 -5.31 0.15 10.79
CA ASN A 114 -5.04 1.15 9.78
C ASN A 114 -5.21 0.61 8.35
N LEU A 115 -4.91 -0.66 8.07
CA LEU A 115 -5.22 -1.26 6.76
C LEU A 115 -6.73 -1.29 6.50
N ASN A 116 -7.52 -1.68 7.50
CA ASN A 116 -8.97 -1.68 7.39
C ASN A 116 -9.53 -0.26 7.20
N LEU A 117 -8.99 0.74 7.89
CA LEU A 117 -9.39 2.14 7.70
C LEU A 117 -9.01 2.66 6.31
N ALA A 118 -7.80 2.36 5.82
CA ALA A 118 -7.39 2.72 4.46
C ALA A 118 -8.33 2.13 3.40
N ILE A 119 -8.70 0.86 3.53
CA ILE A 119 -9.65 0.17 2.65
C ILE A 119 -11.06 0.76 2.80
N THR A 120 -11.50 1.07 4.02
CA THR A 120 -12.82 1.68 4.26
C THR A 120 -12.93 3.04 3.57
N HIS A 121 -11.89 3.86 3.65
CA HIS A 121 -11.86 5.17 2.99
C HIS A 121 -11.65 5.08 1.48
N ARG A 122 -10.96 4.06 0.97
CA ARG A 122 -10.70 3.87 -0.46
C ARG A 122 -10.76 2.38 -0.86
N PRO A 123 -11.95 1.80 -1.01
CA PRO A 123 -12.12 0.35 -1.18
C PRO A 123 -11.58 -0.17 -2.52
N SER A 124 -11.44 0.69 -3.52
CA SER A 124 -10.88 0.37 -4.84
C SER A 124 -9.34 0.46 -4.90
N TRP A 125 -8.65 0.68 -3.79
CA TRP A 125 -7.20 0.84 -3.78
C TRP A 125 -6.46 -0.51 -3.69
N GLY A 126 -6.06 -1.06 -4.83
CA GLY A 126 -5.37 -2.36 -4.90
C GLY A 126 -4.15 -2.47 -3.99
N LEU A 127 -3.36 -1.40 -3.85
CA LEU A 127 -2.20 -1.39 -2.97
C LEU A 127 -2.54 -1.64 -1.49
N ALA A 128 -3.62 -1.06 -0.96
CA ALA A 128 -4.02 -1.29 0.43
C ALA A 128 -4.41 -2.75 0.66
N TRP A 129 -5.12 -3.35 -0.30
CA TRP A 129 -5.42 -4.79 -0.30
C TRP A 129 -4.16 -5.66 -0.39
N ALA A 130 -3.12 -5.24 -1.11
CA ALA A 130 -1.87 -5.97 -1.16
C ALA A 130 -1.10 -5.97 0.17
N TYR A 131 -1.10 -4.85 0.90
CA TYR A 131 -0.55 -4.83 2.25
C TYR A 131 -1.38 -5.68 3.22
N LEU A 132 -2.70 -5.71 3.06
CA LEU A 132 -3.56 -6.61 3.84
C LEU A 132 -3.28 -8.08 3.53
N ALA A 133 -3.10 -8.45 2.26
CA ALA A 133 -2.68 -9.79 1.87
C ALA A 133 -1.31 -10.14 2.45
N GLN A 134 -0.35 -9.21 2.43
CA GLN A 134 0.96 -9.40 3.07
C GLN A 134 0.83 -9.65 4.57
N PHE A 135 0.01 -8.86 5.27
CA PHE A 135 -0.25 -9.05 6.69
C PHE A 135 -0.87 -10.43 6.97
N TYR A 136 -1.91 -10.82 6.23
CA TYR A 136 -2.53 -12.13 6.42
C TYR A 136 -1.63 -13.30 6.03
N ALA A 137 -0.72 -13.13 5.08
CA ALA A 137 0.25 -14.15 4.71
C ALA A 137 1.25 -14.46 5.84
N SER A 138 1.53 -13.49 6.71
CA SER A 138 2.32 -13.70 7.94
C SER A 138 1.51 -14.27 9.12
N GLU A 139 0.18 -14.39 8.98
CA GLU A 139 -0.73 -14.71 10.09
C GLU A 139 -1.48 -16.03 9.82
N PRO A 140 -1.05 -17.17 10.41
CA PRO A 140 -1.59 -18.49 10.08
C PRO A 140 -3.12 -18.60 10.20
N ILE A 141 -3.73 -17.88 11.13
CA ILE A 141 -5.16 -17.95 11.45
C ILE A 141 -6.03 -17.27 10.38
N GLN A 142 -5.46 -16.39 9.54
CA GLN A 142 -6.21 -15.50 8.64
C GLN A 142 -6.30 -16.01 7.19
N GLN A 143 -6.32 -17.32 6.97
CA GLN A 143 -6.30 -17.90 5.62
C GLN A 143 -7.48 -17.46 4.74
N ALA A 144 -8.69 -17.40 5.29
CA ALA A 144 -9.86 -16.93 4.53
C ALA A 144 -9.73 -15.46 4.13
N GLY A 145 -9.23 -14.61 5.05
CA GLY A 145 -8.95 -13.20 4.78
C GLY A 145 -7.87 -13.00 3.72
N LEU A 146 -6.85 -13.87 3.71
CA LEU A 146 -5.76 -13.84 2.72
C LEU A 146 -6.27 -14.01 1.29
N ILE A 147 -7.11 -15.02 1.02
CA ILE A 147 -7.61 -15.30 -0.33
C ILE A 147 -8.45 -14.13 -0.87
N ASN A 148 -9.33 -13.55 -0.04
CA ASN A 148 -10.11 -12.38 -0.42
C ASN A 148 -9.20 -11.15 -0.66
N ALA A 149 -8.20 -10.91 0.19
CA ALA A 149 -7.28 -9.79 0.01
C ALA A 149 -6.43 -9.94 -1.27
N LEU A 150 -5.98 -11.15 -1.60
CA LEU A 150 -5.30 -11.45 -2.86
C LEU A 150 -6.19 -11.18 -4.07
N GLU A 151 -7.44 -11.64 -4.05
CA GLU A 151 -8.40 -11.39 -5.12
C GLU A 151 -8.58 -9.89 -5.38
N ARG A 152 -8.86 -9.12 -4.31
CA ARG A 152 -9.05 -7.67 -4.41
C ARG A 152 -7.80 -6.96 -4.90
N ALA A 153 -6.62 -7.33 -4.40
CA ALA A 153 -5.37 -6.73 -4.86
C ALA A 153 -5.09 -7.01 -6.34
N MET A 154 -5.37 -8.23 -6.81
CA MET A 154 -5.20 -8.59 -8.22
C MET A 154 -6.23 -7.93 -9.14
N GLU A 155 -7.47 -7.80 -8.69
CA GLU A 155 -8.55 -7.15 -9.45
C GLU A 155 -8.35 -5.64 -9.57
N LEU A 156 -7.97 -4.97 -8.48
CA LEU A 156 -7.95 -3.51 -8.40
C LEU A 156 -6.60 -2.89 -8.79
N GLY A 157 -5.50 -3.63 -8.68
CA GLY A 157 -4.15 -3.13 -9.00
C GLY A 157 -3.34 -4.03 -9.94
N PRO A 158 -3.90 -4.64 -11.00
CA PRO A 158 -3.22 -5.71 -11.73
C PRO A 158 -1.91 -5.27 -12.40
N TYR A 159 -1.78 -3.98 -12.71
CA TYR A 159 -0.67 -3.41 -13.49
C TYR A 159 0.26 -2.52 -12.66
N GLU A 160 -0.06 -2.27 -11.39
CA GLU A 160 0.75 -1.42 -10.52
C GLU A 160 2.01 -2.16 -10.05
N GLN A 161 3.19 -1.64 -10.37
CA GLN A 161 4.45 -2.30 -10.03
C GLN A 161 4.59 -2.65 -8.54
N ILE A 162 4.23 -1.73 -7.64
CA ILE A 162 4.35 -1.97 -6.20
C ILE A 162 3.40 -3.09 -5.78
N ASN A 163 2.18 -3.09 -6.30
CA ASN A 163 1.19 -4.12 -6.04
C ASN A 163 1.67 -5.49 -6.54
N GLN A 164 2.13 -5.59 -7.79
CA GLN A 164 2.63 -6.82 -8.39
C GLN A 164 3.82 -7.41 -7.61
N ARG A 165 4.77 -6.58 -7.19
CA ARG A 165 5.93 -7.01 -6.39
C ARG A 165 5.56 -7.61 -5.04
N ARG A 166 4.46 -7.13 -4.44
CA ARG A 166 3.96 -7.66 -3.16
C ARG A 166 3.14 -8.93 -3.36
N ILE A 167 2.24 -8.92 -4.34
CA ILE A 167 1.25 -9.99 -4.51
C ILE A 167 1.82 -11.24 -5.14
N ILE A 168 2.65 -11.13 -6.18
CA ILE A 168 3.10 -12.32 -6.94
C ILE A 168 3.78 -13.37 -6.04
N PRO A 169 4.75 -13.02 -5.18
CA PRO A 169 5.38 -14.01 -4.30
C PRO A 169 4.39 -14.69 -3.34
N ILE A 170 3.44 -13.93 -2.79
CA ILE A 170 2.43 -14.44 -1.86
C ILE A 170 1.46 -15.38 -2.60
N ALA A 171 1.01 -14.99 -3.78
CA ALA A 171 0.07 -15.77 -4.58
C ALA A 171 0.71 -17.08 -5.09
N ILE A 172 2.00 -17.07 -5.47
CA ILE A 172 2.75 -18.30 -5.77
C ILE A 172 2.80 -19.22 -4.55
N ALA A 173 3.07 -18.67 -3.35
CA ALA A 173 3.08 -19.45 -2.12
C ALA A 173 1.72 -20.09 -1.78
N GLN A 174 0.62 -19.49 -2.25
CA GLN A 174 -0.75 -19.96 -2.05
C GLN A 174 -1.34 -20.67 -3.28
N TRP A 175 -0.55 -20.96 -4.32
CA TRP A 175 -1.04 -21.40 -5.63
C TRP A 175 -2.11 -22.51 -5.56
N GLN A 176 -1.85 -23.58 -4.79
CA GLN A 176 -2.75 -24.73 -4.64
C GLN A 176 -4.09 -24.41 -3.95
N ARG A 177 -4.18 -23.27 -3.28
CA ARG A 177 -5.38 -22.80 -2.56
C ARG A 177 -6.13 -21.72 -3.33
N LEU A 178 -5.53 -21.16 -4.39
CA LEU A 178 -6.19 -20.14 -5.20
C LEU A 178 -7.27 -20.79 -6.09
N PRO A 179 -8.49 -20.25 -6.13
CA PRO A 179 -9.48 -20.61 -7.14
C PRO A 179 -8.95 -20.39 -8.56
N GLU A 180 -9.45 -21.16 -9.53
CA GLU A 180 -9.01 -21.10 -10.94
C GLU A 180 -9.06 -19.67 -11.52
N ARG A 181 -10.11 -18.91 -11.21
CA ARG A 181 -10.22 -17.50 -11.61
C ARG A 181 -9.03 -16.66 -11.12
N GLN A 182 -8.62 -16.85 -9.87
CA GLN A 182 -7.50 -16.13 -9.26
C GLN A 182 -6.14 -16.61 -9.81
N GLN A 183 -6.01 -17.90 -10.11
CA GLN A 183 -4.84 -18.44 -10.80
C GLN A 183 -4.64 -17.81 -12.18
N THR A 184 -5.71 -17.66 -12.96
CA THR A 184 -5.68 -16.97 -14.26
C THR A 184 -5.30 -15.50 -14.09
N ALA A 185 -5.89 -14.80 -13.12
CA ALA A 185 -5.55 -13.41 -12.82
C ALA A 185 -4.06 -13.24 -12.45
N LEU A 186 -3.50 -14.15 -11.64
CA LEU A 186 -2.09 -14.17 -11.30
C LEU A 186 -1.21 -14.38 -12.54
N LYS A 187 -1.56 -15.35 -13.41
CA LYS A 187 -0.81 -15.62 -14.65
C LYS A 187 -0.77 -14.36 -15.54
N THR A 188 -1.90 -13.66 -15.72
CA THR A 188 -1.96 -12.40 -16.47
C THR A 188 -1.12 -11.30 -15.83
N MET A 189 -1.22 -11.14 -14.50
CA MET A 189 -0.41 -10.18 -13.74
C MET A 189 1.09 -10.43 -13.93
N MET A 190 1.52 -11.68 -13.83
CA MET A 190 2.92 -12.09 -13.99
C MET A 190 3.43 -11.85 -15.41
N GLN A 191 2.65 -12.20 -16.44
CA GLN A 191 3.00 -11.92 -17.83
C GLN A 191 3.23 -10.43 -18.07
N HIS A 192 2.34 -9.58 -17.53
CA HIS A 192 2.52 -8.13 -17.58
C HIS A 192 3.81 -7.70 -16.86
N ALA A 193 4.04 -8.19 -15.65
CA ALA A 193 5.22 -7.84 -14.85
C ALA A 193 6.53 -8.24 -15.57
N LEU A 194 6.59 -9.45 -16.11
CA LEU A 194 7.74 -9.98 -16.85
C LEU A 194 8.01 -9.19 -18.15
N ARG A 195 6.95 -8.66 -18.78
CA ARG A 195 7.07 -7.86 -19.99
C ARG A 195 7.62 -6.46 -19.70
N TYR A 196 7.09 -5.78 -18.68
CA TYR A 196 7.34 -4.35 -18.49
C TYR A 196 8.25 -3.99 -17.30
N GLN A 197 8.61 -4.96 -16.44
CA GLN A 197 9.39 -4.70 -15.23
C GLN A 197 10.63 -5.61 -15.17
N PRO A 198 11.78 -5.16 -15.70
CA PRO A 198 12.97 -6.02 -15.81
C PRO A 198 13.51 -6.48 -14.44
N ASN A 199 13.24 -5.75 -13.36
CA ASN A 199 13.76 -6.06 -12.03
C ASN A 199 12.87 -7.03 -11.23
N ILE A 200 11.69 -7.41 -11.73
CA ILE A 200 10.77 -8.27 -10.96
C ILE A 200 11.10 -9.76 -11.09
N ILE A 201 11.76 -10.17 -12.18
CA ILE A 201 12.02 -11.57 -12.50
C ILE A 201 12.82 -12.29 -11.39
N GLU A 202 13.77 -11.61 -10.73
CA GLU A 202 14.52 -12.24 -9.61
C GLU A 202 13.60 -12.61 -8.46
N SER A 203 12.68 -11.71 -8.10
CA SER A 203 11.72 -11.95 -7.01
C SER A 203 10.76 -13.10 -7.37
N ILE A 204 10.33 -13.18 -8.63
CA ILE A 204 9.46 -14.25 -9.12
C ILE A 204 10.19 -15.59 -9.13
N ILE A 205 11.43 -15.65 -9.65
CA ILE A 205 12.25 -16.87 -9.63
C ILE A 205 12.50 -17.34 -8.20
N THR A 206 12.86 -16.42 -7.29
CA THR A 206 13.10 -16.73 -5.88
C THR A 206 11.86 -17.35 -5.23
N ALA A 207 10.68 -16.76 -5.45
CA ALA A 207 9.41 -17.31 -4.97
C ALA A 207 9.11 -18.68 -5.60
N ALA A 208 9.33 -18.82 -6.91
CA ALA A 208 9.08 -20.07 -7.62
C ALA A 208 10.00 -21.21 -7.17
N ILE A 209 11.29 -20.95 -6.92
CA ILE A 209 12.21 -21.94 -6.33
C ILE A 209 11.68 -22.37 -4.95
N LYS A 210 11.42 -21.39 -4.07
CA LYS A 210 10.97 -21.65 -2.69
C LYS A 210 9.71 -22.51 -2.62
N HIS A 211 8.81 -22.36 -3.59
CA HIS A 211 7.51 -23.03 -3.64
C HIS A 211 7.38 -24.11 -4.73
N ARG A 212 8.50 -24.57 -5.31
CA ARG A 212 8.55 -25.62 -6.35
C ARG A 212 7.61 -25.33 -7.53
N TRP A 213 7.61 -24.08 -7.99
CA TRP A 213 6.70 -23.55 -9.01
C TRP A 213 7.41 -23.16 -10.32
N LEU A 214 8.66 -23.61 -10.53
CA LEU A 214 9.44 -23.24 -11.72
C LEU A 214 8.83 -23.76 -13.03
N GLU A 215 8.21 -24.94 -13.01
CA GLU A 215 7.59 -25.54 -14.20
C GLU A 215 6.40 -24.71 -14.71
N GLU A 216 5.57 -24.21 -13.80
CA GLU A 216 4.45 -23.33 -14.10
C GLU A 216 4.90 -21.91 -14.53
N LEU A 217 6.06 -21.46 -14.03
CA LEU A 217 6.62 -20.17 -14.42
C LEU A 217 7.13 -20.18 -15.87
N LEU A 218 7.80 -21.25 -16.29
CA LEU A 218 8.46 -21.34 -17.59
C LEU A 218 7.58 -20.94 -18.80
N PRO A 219 6.33 -21.44 -18.96
CA PRO A 219 5.48 -21.07 -20.09
C PRO A 219 5.01 -19.60 -20.08
N LEU A 220 5.13 -18.90 -18.95
CA LEU A 220 4.72 -17.48 -18.83
C LEU A 220 5.83 -16.51 -19.29
N VAL A 221 7.04 -17.01 -19.51
CA VAL A 221 8.23 -16.19 -19.75
C VAL A 221 8.50 -16.05 -21.25
N ASN A 222 8.04 -14.93 -21.82
CA ASN A 222 8.16 -14.68 -23.27
C ASN A 222 9.52 -14.13 -23.70
N LYS A 223 10.34 -13.59 -22.78
CA LYS A 223 11.66 -13.03 -23.09
C LYS A 223 12.73 -14.10 -22.97
N GLU A 224 13.49 -14.33 -24.04
CA GLU A 224 14.52 -15.37 -24.10
C GLU A 224 15.56 -15.25 -22.96
N GLY A 225 15.98 -14.02 -22.63
CA GLY A 225 16.90 -13.79 -21.51
C GLY A 225 16.32 -14.18 -20.14
N HIS A 226 15.02 -13.98 -19.92
CA HIS A 226 14.36 -14.43 -18.69
C HIS A 226 14.18 -15.96 -18.70
N LYS A 227 13.86 -16.56 -19.86
CA LYS A 227 13.68 -18.01 -20.01
C LYS A 227 14.96 -18.76 -19.66
N LYS A 228 16.11 -18.31 -20.15
CA LYS A 228 17.44 -18.86 -19.80
C LYS A 228 17.70 -18.84 -18.30
N ARG A 229 17.27 -17.78 -17.61
CA ARG A 229 17.43 -17.64 -16.15
C ARG A 229 16.53 -18.61 -15.38
N VAL A 230 15.29 -18.82 -15.83
CA VAL A 230 14.41 -19.85 -15.23
C VAL A 230 14.98 -21.25 -15.44
N ILE A 231 15.44 -21.59 -16.66
CA ILE A 231 16.06 -22.89 -16.95
C ILE A 231 17.31 -23.12 -16.09
N LYS A 232 18.18 -22.11 -15.97
CA LYS A 232 19.35 -22.17 -15.09
C LYS A 232 18.94 -22.44 -13.64
N ALA A 233 17.94 -21.72 -13.12
CA ALA A 233 17.43 -21.93 -11.77
C ALA A 233 16.84 -23.34 -11.57
N MET A 234 16.17 -23.91 -12.57
CA MET A 234 15.68 -25.29 -12.53
C MET A 234 16.84 -26.28 -12.39
N GLN A 235 17.87 -26.14 -13.22
CA GLN A 235 19.07 -27.01 -13.19
C GLN A 235 19.77 -26.96 -11.83
N GLU A 236 19.99 -25.75 -11.29
CA GLU A 236 20.62 -25.56 -9.98
C GLU A 236 19.78 -26.16 -8.85
N SER A 237 18.45 -26.01 -8.90
CA SER A 237 17.55 -26.57 -7.89
C SER A 237 17.48 -28.09 -7.88
N SER A 238 17.68 -28.74 -9.03
CA SER A 238 17.72 -30.21 -9.15
C SER A 238 19.02 -30.81 -8.62
N THR A 239 20.14 -30.08 -8.68
CA THR A 239 21.44 -30.55 -8.16
C THR A 239 21.58 -30.44 -6.65
N ALA A 240 20.70 -29.68 -5.98
CA ALA A 240 20.76 -29.45 -4.53
C ALA A 240 19.95 -30.48 -3.70
N GLN A 241 19.32 -31.46 -4.35
CA GLN A 241 18.54 -32.54 -3.73
C GLN A 241 19.31 -33.85 -3.76
#